data_AF-A0A6P0TGD3-F1
#
_entry.id   AF-A0A6P0TGD3-F1
#
_cell.length_a   1.000
_cell.length_b   1.000
_cell.length_c   1.000
_cell.angle_alpha   90.00
_cell.angle_beta   90.00
_cell.angle_gamma   90.00
#
_symmetry.space_group_name_H-M   'P 1'
#
loop_
_entity.id
_entity.type
_entity.pdbx_description
1 polymer ?
#
loop_
_entity_poly.entity_id
_entity_poly.type
_entity_poly.pdbx_seq_one_letter_code
_entity_poly.pdbx_strand_id
1 'polypeptide(L)' 'MREGDCVYFKQPFQPNPAIPKTYQQGIIAAIVTSESTDRVTDVIVRLYDPNRDAIHVDEDGSSALYSFQRDELDW' A
#
# COMPACT_ATOMS: atom_id res chain seq x y z
N MET A 1 -4.33 10.09 8.43
CA MET A 1 -4.68 8.78 7.86
C MET A 1 -6.11 8.82 7.35
N ARG A 2 -6.24 8.90 6.03
CA ARG A 2 -7.46 8.90 5.21
C ARG A 2 -7.04 8.45 3.81
N GLU A 3 -8.00 8.18 2.94
CA GLU A 3 -7.75 7.98 1.52
C GLU A 3 -6.97 9.17 0.93
N GLY A 4 -5.99 8.88 0.07
CA GLY A 4 -5.08 9.87 -0.52
C GLY A 4 -3.88 10.28 0.33
N ASP A 5 -3.81 9.94 1.62
CA ASP A 5 -2.57 10.12 2.40
C ASP A 5 -1.50 9.11 1.91
N CYS A 6 -0.21 9.51 1.96
CA CYS A 6 0.92 8.60 1.76
C CYS A 6 1.26 7.87 3.07
N VAL A 7 1.66 6.60 2.98
CA VAL A 7 2.12 5.77 4.11
C VAL A 7 3.41 5.05 3.75
N TYR A 8 4.28 4.85 4.75
CA TYR A 8 5.53 4.12 4.61
C TYR A 8 5.38 2.67 5.08
N PHE A 9 6.11 1.76 4.46
CA PHE A 9 6.14 0.33 4.82
C PHE A 9 7.34 0.06 5.71
N LYS A 10 7.15 -0.61 6.85
CA LYS A 10 8.25 -0.96 7.79
C LYS A 10 9.29 -1.90 7.20
N GLN A 11 8.91 -2.63 6.16
CA GLN A 11 9.80 -3.46 5.35
C GLN A 11 9.53 -3.18 3.86
N PRO A 12 10.55 -3.19 2.97
CA PRO A 12 10.33 -2.99 1.54
C PRO A 12 9.46 -4.10 0.95
N PHE A 13 8.33 -3.73 0.35
CA PHE A 13 7.38 -4.67 -0.23
C PHE A 13 7.75 -5.01 -1.68
N GLN A 14 7.74 -6.30 -2.03
CA GLN A 14 8.03 -6.80 -3.38
C GLN A 14 6.77 -7.48 -3.97
N PRO A 15 6.01 -6.82 -4.86
CA PRO A 15 4.74 -7.36 -5.37
C PRO A 15 4.90 -8.58 -6.29
N ASN A 16 6.02 -8.68 -7.01
CA ASN A 16 6.35 -9.84 -7.84
C ASN A 16 7.77 -10.35 -7.46
N PRO A 17 7.91 -11.55 -6.85
CA PRO A 17 9.20 -12.13 -6.49
C PRO A 17 10.19 -12.32 -7.65
N ALA A 18 9.71 -12.48 -8.89
CA ALA A 18 10.56 -12.64 -10.07
C ALA A 18 11.16 -11.30 -10.58
N ILE A 19 10.61 -10.16 -10.15
CA ILE A 19 11.07 -8.82 -10.53
C ILE A 19 11.75 -8.17 -9.32
N PRO A 20 13.03 -7.78 -9.37
CA PRO A 20 13.77 -7.23 -8.22
C PRO A 20 13.41 -5.77 -7.89
N LYS A 21 12.13 -5.38 -8.07
CA LYS A 21 11.62 -4.05 -7.73
C LYS A 21 10.85 -4.11 -6.42
N THR A 22 11.35 -3.37 -5.42
CA THR A 22 10.67 -3.15 -4.15
C THR A 22 10.05 -1.76 -4.08
N TYR A 23 9.12 -1.58 -3.15
CA TYR A 23 8.48 -0.31 -2.80
C TYR A 23 8.62 -0.08 -1.30
N GLN A 24 8.77 1.18 -0.88
CA GLN A 24 8.88 1.57 0.54
C GLN A 24 7.68 2.41 1.02
N GLN A 25 6.78 2.77 0.11
CA GLN A 25 5.62 3.61 0.40
C GLN A 25 4.47 3.35 -0.59
N GLY A 26 3.27 3.76 -0.19
CA GLY A 26 2.07 3.69 -1.01
C GLY A 26 1.08 4.79 -0.65
N ILE A 27 0.10 5.01 -1.53
CA ILE A 27 -1.03 5.92 -1.29
C ILE A 27 -2.21 5.10 -0.81
N ILE A 28 -2.86 5.51 0.28
CA ILE A 28 -4.06 4.86 0.81
C ILE A 28 -5.19 4.99 -0.21
N ALA A 29 -5.72 3.85 -0.63
CA ALA A 29 -6.89 3.73 -1.50
C ALA A 29 -8.18 3.45 -0.71
N ALA A 30 -8.11 2.76 0.43
CA ALA A 30 -9.22 2.58 1.38
C ALA A 30 -8.68 2.21 2.78
N ILE A 31 -9.51 2.40 3.81
CA ILE A 31 -9.23 1.98 5.19
C ILE A 31 -10.37 1.07 5.66
N VAL A 32 -10.04 -0.14 6.12
CA VAL A 32 -11.03 -1.13 6.58
C VAL A 32 -11.07 -1.15 8.09
N THR A 33 -12.22 -0.79 8.66
CA THR A 33 -12.47 -0.77 10.11
C THR A 33 -13.41 -1.90 10.53
N SER A 34 -13.13 -2.54 11.67
CA SER A 34 -13.99 -3.57 12.25
C SER A 34 -15.15 -2.93 13.04
N GLU A 35 -16.39 -3.14 12.59
CA GLU A 35 -17.62 -2.58 13.20
C GLU A 35 -17.80 -2.91 14.69
N SER A 36 -17.15 -3.96 15.21
CA SER A 36 -17.25 -4.37 16.61
C SER A 36 -16.24 -3.69 17.53
N THR A 37 -15.29 -2.92 16.99
CA THR A 37 -14.18 -2.32 17.76
C THR A 37 -13.73 -0.92 17.32
N ASP A 38 -14.24 -0.40 16.20
CA ASP A 38 -13.78 0.82 15.51
C ASP A 38 -12.27 0.83 15.17
N ARG A 39 -11.62 -0.33 15.20
CA ARG A 39 -10.19 -0.47 14.88
C ARG A 39 -9.99 -0.66 13.39
N VAL A 40 -9.05 0.12 12.83
CA VAL A 40 -8.45 -0.18 11.52
C VAL A 40 -7.83 -1.57 11.60
N THR A 41 -8.33 -2.48 10.77
CA THR A 41 -7.87 -3.87 10.65
C THR A 41 -6.90 -3.96 9.47
N ASP A 42 -7.33 -3.47 8.32
CA ASP A 42 -6.60 -3.48 7.06
C ASP A 42 -6.54 -2.09 6.42
N VAL A 43 -5.48 -1.86 5.66
CA VAL A 43 -5.23 -0.63 4.92
C VAL A 43 -4.94 -1.01 3.46
N ILE A 44 -5.82 -0.60 2.57
CA ILE A 44 -5.67 -0.89 1.14
C ILE A 44 -4.84 0.22 0.51
N VAL A 45 -3.72 -0.11 -0.10
CA VAL A 45 -2.80 0.87 -0.72
C VAL A 45 -2.54 0.57 -2.19
N ARG A 46 -2.21 1.63 -2.93
CA ARG A 46 -1.53 1.57 -4.24
C ARG A 46 -0.05 1.82 -4.01
N LEU A 47 0.83 0.93 -4.46
CA LEU A 47 2.27 1.12 -4.29
C LEU A 47 2.75 2.33 -5.11
N TYR A 48 3.63 3.15 -4.56
CA TYR A 48 4.06 4.41 -5.17
C TYR A 48 5.58 4.46 -5.33
N ASP A 49 6.04 4.77 -6.55
CA ASP A 49 7.46 4.91 -6.92
C ASP A 49 7.85 6.40 -7.01
N PRO A 50 8.43 6.99 -5.95
CA PRO A 50 8.79 8.41 -5.93
C PRO A 50 9.88 8.78 -6.93
N ASN A 51 10.65 7.80 -7.42
CA ASN A 51 11.69 8.04 -8.44
C ASN A 51 11.10 8.26 -9.84
N ARG A 52 9.82 7.96 -10.02
CA ARG A 52 9.08 8.03 -11.30
C ARG A 52 7.81 8.87 -11.22
N ASP A 53 7.46 9.38 -10.04
CA ASP A 53 6.17 10.02 -9.73
C ASP A 53 4.97 9.18 -10.22
N ALA A 54 5.02 7.87 -9.95
CA ALA A 54 4.13 6.89 -10.57
C ALA A 54 3.61 5.81 -9.61
N ILE A 55 2.34 5.44 -9.79
CA ILE A 55 1.73 4.27 -9.14
C ILE A 55 2.16 2.98 -9.86
N HIS A 56 2.32 1.89 -9.10
CA HIS A 56 2.55 0.56 -9.66
C HIS A 56 1.34 0.07 -10.46
N VAL A 57 1.58 -0.35 -11.70
CA VAL A 57 0.67 -1.21 -12.45
C VAL A 57 1.23 -2.63 -12.55
N ASP A 58 0.32 -3.61 -12.56
CA ASP A 58 0.61 -5.04 -12.76
C ASP A 58 0.96 -5.38 -14.22
N GLU A 59 1.08 -6.67 -14.53
CA GLU A 59 1.50 -7.18 -15.84
C GLU A 59 0.44 -6.92 -16.95
N ASP A 60 -0.84 -6.75 -16.58
CA ASP A 60 -1.93 -6.34 -17.47
C ASP A 60 -2.07 -4.81 -17.57
N GLY A 61 -1.22 -4.05 -16.86
CA GLY A 61 -1.27 -2.58 -16.83
C GLY A 61 -2.34 -2.00 -15.90
N SER A 62 -2.95 -2.82 -15.03
CA SER A 62 -3.96 -2.38 -14.06
C SER A 62 -3.34 -1.87 -12.76
N SER A 63 -3.99 -0.91 -12.10
CA SER A 63 -3.53 -0.36 -10.81
C SER A 63 -3.81 -1.34 -9.67
N ALA A 64 -2.89 -2.26 -9.43
CA ALA A 64 -2.97 -3.24 -8.35
C ALA A 64 -3.18 -2.59 -6.96
N LEU A 65 -3.92 -3.31 -6.12
CA LEU A 65 -4.23 -2.94 -4.74
C LEU A 65 -3.69 -4.01 -3.78
N TYR A 66 -3.10 -3.58 -2.67
CA TYR A 66 -2.49 -4.45 -1.68
C TYR A 66 -3.03 -4.11 -0.29
N SER A 67 -3.33 -5.13 0.51
CA SER A 67 -3.70 -4.96 1.92
C SER A 67 -2.47 -5.03 2.81
N PHE A 68 -2.41 -4.16 3.81
CA PHE A 68 -1.42 -4.18 4.89
C PHE A 68 -2.14 -4.04 6.22
N GLN A 69 -1.66 -4.73 7.25
CA GLN A 69 -2.14 -4.57 8.63
C GLN A 69 -1.70 -3.22 9.20
N ARG A 70 -2.46 -2.63 10.14
CA ARG A 70 -2.13 -1.31 10.72
C ARG A 70 -0.91 -1.32 11.66
N ASP A 71 -0.21 -2.43 11.87
CA ASP A 71 1.12 -2.44 12.49
C ASP A 71 2.28 -2.66 11.49
N GLU A 72 2.03 -2.92 10.21
CA GLU A 72 3.06 -3.01 9.16
C GLU A 72 3.50 -1.64 8.58
N LEU A 73 2.74 -0.58 8.87
CA LEU A 73 2.91 0.76 8.28
C LEU A 73 3.39 1.82 9.29
N ASP A 74 3.99 2.89 8.78
CA ASP A 74 4.33 4.13 9.48
C ASP A 74 3.67 5.36 8.80
N TRP A 75 3.37 6.41 9.57
CA TRP A 75 2.71 7.68 9.19
C TRP A 75 2.94 8.77 10.25
#